data_AF-A0A7W1ZCN2-F1
#
_entry.id   AF-A0A7W1ZCN2-F1
#
_cell.length_a   1.000
_cell.length_b   1.000
_cell.length_c   1.000
_cell.angle_alpha   90.00
_cell.angle_beta   90.00
_cell.angle_gamma   90.00
#
_symmetry.space_group_name_H-M   'P 1'
#
loop_
_entity.id
_entity.type
_entity.pdbx_description
1 polymer ?
#
loop_
_entity_poly.entity_id
_entity_poly.type
_entity_poly.pdbx_seq_one_letter_code
_entity_poly.pdbx_strand_id
1 'polypeptide(L)'
;EVMLNGFLKVFTNIKTFRNEGSFEGWVRRIMVREAISFLRGKKVMEFSEEDMQQFQESANNVDSCFEVEHIQNHIDSLPEGYKAIFVMHAVEGYKHAEIAELLSIAEGTSKSQFFKARKLLQEKLEFNKKAHYGTPKI
;
A
#
# COMPACT_ATOMS: atom_id res chain seq x y z
N GLU A 1 -2.75 -13.52 12.26
CA GLU A 1 -2.06 -14.54 11.43
C GLU A 1 -0.73 -14.06 10.86
N VAL A 2 -0.70 -12.95 10.10
CA VAL A 2 0.52 -12.38 9.50
C VAL A 2 1.70 -12.30 10.47
N MET A 3 1.48 -11.75 11.68
CA MET A 3 2.55 -11.60 12.67
C MET A 3 3.11 -12.96 13.15
N LEU A 4 2.25 -13.94 13.41
CA LEU A 4 2.66 -15.27 13.85
C LEU A 4 3.42 -16.00 12.74
N ASN A 5 2.91 -15.96 11.51
CA ASN A 5 3.58 -16.55 10.33
C ASN A 5 4.91 -15.86 10.06
N GLY A 6 4.97 -14.54 10.21
CA GLY A 6 6.18 -13.74 10.07
C GLY A 6 7.25 -14.14 11.09
N PHE A 7 6.89 -14.23 12.38
CA PHE A 7 7.82 -14.70 13.41
C PHE A 7 8.22 -16.16 13.22
N LEU A 8 7.31 -17.03 12.81
CA LEU A 8 7.64 -18.41 12.47
C LEU A 8 8.70 -18.45 11.34
N LYS A 9 8.53 -17.64 10.29
CA LYS A 9 9.52 -17.49 9.22
C LYS A 9 10.86 -16.94 9.73
N VAL A 10 10.84 -15.98 10.65
CA VAL A 10 12.06 -15.45 11.29
C VAL A 10 12.79 -16.57 12.03
N PHE A 11 12.12 -17.29 12.93
CA PHE A 11 12.76 -18.33 13.73
C PHE A 11 13.24 -19.52 12.89
N THR A 12 12.46 -19.93 11.90
CA THR A 12 12.86 -21.02 10.99
C THR A 12 14.06 -20.66 10.12
N ASN A 13 14.19 -19.40 9.71
CA ASN A 13 15.28 -18.93 8.86
C ASN A 13 16.42 -18.27 9.64
N ILE A 14 16.40 -18.27 10.97
CA ILE A 14 17.39 -17.54 11.80
C ILE A 14 18.83 -17.93 11.50
N LYS A 15 19.07 -19.20 11.13
CA LYS A 15 20.40 -19.72 10.76
C LYS A 15 20.93 -19.16 9.43
N THR A 16 20.07 -18.54 8.61
CA THR A 16 20.44 -17.93 7.33
C THR A 16 20.86 -16.47 7.47
N PHE A 17 20.69 -15.87 8.65
CA PHE A 17 21.18 -14.52 8.92
C PHE A 17 22.72 -14.53 8.96
N ARG A 18 23.34 -13.90 7.95
CA ARG A 18 24.81 -13.88 7.75
C ARG A 18 25.51 -12.72 8.47
N ASN A 19 24.82 -12.00 9.33
CA ASN A 19 25.34 -10.80 10.02
C ASN A 19 25.74 -9.66 9.05
N GLU A 20 25.22 -9.70 7.82
CA GLU A 20 25.35 -8.64 6.82
C GLU A 20 24.20 -7.64 7.06
N GLY A 21 24.50 -6.54 7.73
CA GLY A 21 23.51 -5.52 8.12
C GLY A 21 22.90 -5.76 9.51
N SER A 22 21.84 -5.01 9.83
CA SER A 22 21.19 -5.11 11.15
C SER A 22 20.23 -6.30 11.22
N PHE A 23 20.22 -6.97 12.37
CA PHE A 23 19.24 -8.03 12.66
C PHE A 23 17.81 -7.49 12.55
N GLU A 24 17.57 -6.26 13.05
CA GLU A 24 16.28 -5.58 12.90
C GLU A 24 15.86 -5.46 11.43
N GLY A 25 16.75 -5.04 10.54
CA GLY A 25 16.48 -4.90 9.12
C GLY A 25 16.13 -6.24 8.46
N TRP A 26 16.84 -7.30 8.85
CA TRP A 26 16.56 -8.66 8.38
C TRP A 26 15.18 -9.16 8.84
N VAL A 27 14.82 -8.96 10.11
CA VAL A 27 13.48 -9.32 10.63
C VAL A 27 12.40 -8.49 9.96
N ARG A 28 12.59 -7.16 9.84
CA ARG A 28 11.67 -6.25 9.17
C ARG A 28 11.39 -6.68 7.74
N ARG A 29 12.43 -7.10 7.00
CA ARG A 29 12.29 -7.63 5.63
C ARG A 29 11.33 -8.83 5.56
N ILE A 30 11.48 -9.79 6.47
CA ILE A 30 10.62 -10.98 6.52
C ILE A 30 9.18 -10.58 6.84
N MET A 31 8.98 -9.70 7.82
CA MET A 31 7.66 -9.23 8.23
C MET A 31 6.92 -8.48 7.11
N VAL A 32 7.60 -7.54 6.44
CA VAL A 32 7.01 -6.77 5.34
C VAL A 32 6.61 -7.68 4.19
N ARG A 33 7.46 -8.65 3.83
CA ARG A 33 7.15 -9.63 2.78
C ARG A 33 5.97 -10.52 3.14
N GLU A 34 5.88 -10.94 4.40
CA GLU A 34 4.75 -11.74 4.88
C GLU A 34 3.44 -10.94 4.81
N ALA A 35 3.46 -9.67 5.23
CA ALA A 35 2.30 -8.80 5.14
C ALA A 35 1.83 -8.62 3.69
N ILE A 36 2.76 -8.33 2.76
CA ILE A 36 2.44 -8.20 1.34
C ILE A 36 1.93 -9.52 0.76
N SER A 37 2.55 -10.66 1.10
CA SER A 37 2.11 -11.96 0.61
C SER A 37 0.70 -12.32 1.09
N PHE A 38 0.38 -12.00 2.35
CA PHE A 38 -0.94 -12.22 2.92
C PHE A 38 -2.01 -11.38 2.24
N LEU A 39 -1.73 -10.09 2.01
CA LEU A 39 -2.64 -9.18 1.32
C LEU A 39 -2.92 -9.63 -0.13
N ARG A 40 -1.89 -10.08 -0.86
CA ARG A 40 -2.05 -10.70 -2.19
C ARG A 40 -2.96 -11.92 -2.16
N GLY A 41 -2.76 -12.81 -1.19
CA GLY A 41 -3.54 -14.05 -1.06
C GLY A 41 -5.00 -13.80 -0.73
N LYS A 42 -5.29 -12.84 0.15
CA LYS A 42 -6.67 -12.45 0.51
C LYS A 42 -7.42 -11.88 -0.70
N LYS A 43 -6.77 -11.01 -1.48
CA LYS A 43 -7.37 -10.39 -2.67
C LYS A 43 -7.70 -11.42 -3.76
N VAL A 44 -6.88 -12.47 -3.93
CA VAL A 44 -7.18 -13.58 -4.86
C VAL A 44 -8.37 -14.42 -4.41
N MET A 45 -8.62 -14.54 -3.09
CA MET A 45 -9.78 -15.25 -2.55
C MET A 45 -11.08 -14.42 -2.62
N GLU A 46 -11.00 -13.09 -2.52
CA GLU A 46 -12.16 -12.18 -2.66
C GLU A 46 -12.55 -11.92 -4.12
N PHE A 47 -11.69 -12.20 -5.11
CA PHE A 47 -12.03 -12.08 -6.54
C PHE A 47 -12.67 -13.35 -7.13
N SER A 48 -13.58 -13.96 -6.39
CA SER A 48 -14.60 -14.84 -6.97
C SER A 48 -15.79 -13.94 -7.33
N GLU A 49 -15.79 -13.44 -8.57
CA GLU A 49 -16.98 -13.00 -9.32
C GLU A 49 -18.03 -12.18 -8.54
N GLU A 50 -17.94 -10.83 -8.51
CA GLU A 50 -19.07 -9.85 -8.59
C GLU A 50 -18.82 -8.47 -7.94
N ASP A 51 -17.90 -8.31 -6.98
CA ASP A 51 -17.95 -7.14 -6.08
C ASP A 51 -17.24 -5.83 -6.51
N MET A 52 -16.77 -5.69 -7.76
CA MET A 52 -16.12 -4.43 -8.18
C MET A 52 -17.11 -3.24 -8.33
N GLN A 53 -18.41 -3.45 -8.14
CA GLN A 53 -19.45 -2.45 -8.38
C GLN A 53 -20.11 -1.84 -7.13
N GLN A 54 -19.87 -2.34 -5.91
CA GLN A 54 -20.74 -2.00 -4.77
C GLN A 54 -20.16 -1.10 -3.67
N PHE A 55 -18.98 -0.50 -3.85
CA PHE A 55 -18.40 0.42 -2.85
C PHE A 55 -18.74 1.89 -3.09
N GLN A 56 -19.81 2.18 -3.84
CA GLN A 56 -20.13 3.51 -4.32
C GLN A 56 -21.18 4.27 -3.48
N GLU A 57 -21.68 3.69 -2.38
CA GLU A 57 -22.73 4.32 -1.58
C GLU A 57 -22.43 4.29 -0.08
N SER A 58 -21.73 5.33 0.42
CA SER A 58 -22.03 5.88 1.75
C SER A 58 -21.52 7.32 1.82
N ALA A 59 -22.33 8.26 1.35
CA ALA A 59 -22.17 9.67 1.68
C ALA A 59 -22.84 9.97 3.03
N ASN A 60 -22.20 10.86 3.81
CA ASN A 60 -22.74 11.79 4.83
C ASN A 60 -22.13 11.64 6.24
N ASN A 61 -21.11 12.46 6.55
CA ASN A 61 -20.98 13.35 7.73
C ASN A 61 -19.52 13.60 8.19
N VAL A 62 -19.24 14.87 8.54
CA VAL A 62 -18.12 15.43 9.34
C VAL A 62 -16.79 15.80 8.62
N ASP A 63 -16.66 17.10 8.38
CA ASP A 63 -15.78 17.89 7.50
C ASP A 63 -14.25 17.86 7.75
N SER A 64 -13.73 17.03 8.67
CA SER A 64 -12.28 16.89 8.89
C SER A 64 -11.80 15.44 9.02
N CYS A 65 -12.69 14.55 9.46
CA CYS A 65 -12.48 13.11 9.40
C CYS A 65 -12.62 12.61 7.96
N PHE A 66 -13.52 13.25 7.19
CA PHE A 66 -13.80 12.91 5.80
C PHE A 66 -12.57 13.07 4.89
N GLU A 67 -11.73 14.11 5.05
CA GLU A 67 -10.56 14.27 4.17
C GLU A 67 -9.53 13.14 4.36
N VAL A 68 -9.27 12.74 5.60
CA VAL A 68 -8.29 11.68 5.92
C VAL A 68 -8.81 10.31 5.49
N GLU A 69 -10.07 10.00 5.80
CA GLU A 69 -10.72 8.74 5.42
C GLU A 69 -10.85 8.63 3.90
N HIS A 70 -11.14 9.74 3.21
CA HIS A 70 -11.19 9.80 1.77
C HIS A 70 -9.80 9.56 1.14
N ILE A 71 -8.74 10.18 1.68
CA ILE A 71 -7.36 9.91 1.23
C ILE A 71 -6.98 8.45 1.46
N GLN A 72 -7.34 7.87 2.61
CA GLN A 72 -7.06 6.46 2.92
C GLN A 72 -7.74 5.53 1.92
N ASN A 73 -9.03 5.75 1.60
CA ASN A 73 -9.76 4.99 0.57
C ASN A 73 -9.08 5.07 -0.81
N HIS A 74 -8.54 6.24 -1.15
CA HIS A 74 -7.81 6.42 -2.40
C HIS A 74 -6.49 5.64 -2.41
N ILE A 75 -5.75 5.65 -1.30
CA ILE A 75 -4.54 4.84 -1.13
C ILE A 75 -4.88 3.35 -1.23
N ASP A 76 -5.97 2.90 -0.59
CA ASP A 76 -6.36 1.50 -0.57
C ASP A 76 -6.80 0.96 -1.93
N SER A 77 -7.33 1.84 -2.78
CA SER A 77 -7.68 1.52 -4.17
C SER A 77 -6.49 1.43 -5.14
N LEU A 78 -5.25 1.71 -4.69
CA LEU A 78 -4.07 1.54 -5.52
C LEU A 78 -3.75 0.05 -5.77
N PRO A 79 -3.13 -0.27 -6.93
CA PRO A 79 -2.49 -1.56 -7.12
C PRO A 79 -1.50 -1.85 -5.98
N GLU A 80 -1.44 -3.11 -5.55
CA GLU A 80 -0.80 -3.47 -4.28
C GLU A 80 0.68 -3.09 -4.18
N GLY A 81 1.46 -3.28 -5.26
CA GLY A 81 2.85 -2.84 -5.31
C GLY A 81 3.00 -1.31 -5.22
N TYR A 82 2.06 -0.58 -5.82
CA TYR A 82 2.06 0.88 -5.80
C TYR A 82 1.69 1.39 -4.41
N LYS A 83 0.69 0.76 -3.77
CA LYS A 83 0.28 1.04 -2.39
C LYS A 83 1.44 0.82 -1.43
N ALA A 84 2.07 -0.35 -1.47
CA ALA A 84 3.18 -0.69 -0.57
C ALA A 84 4.33 0.31 -0.70
N ILE A 85 4.74 0.64 -1.93
CA ILE A 85 5.84 1.59 -2.17
C ILE A 85 5.46 3.02 -1.77
N PHE A 86 4.21 3.43 -2.02
CA PHE A 86 3.70 4.73 -1.61
C PHE A 86 3.70 4.88 -0.09
N VAL A 87 3.16 3.90 0.64
CA VAL A 87 3.14 3.93 2.12
C VAL A 87 4.55 3.92 2.69
N MET A 88 5.42 3.00 2.26
CA MET A 88 6.79 2.93 2.75
C MET A 88 7.56 4.24 2.50
N HIS A 89 7.39 4.88 1.34
CA HIS A 89 8.13 6.11 1.06
C HIS A 89 7.48 7.37 1.68
N ALA A 90 6.20 7.62 1.40
CA ALA A 90 5.53 8.88 1.75
C ALA A 90 5.01 8.92 3.19
N VAL A 91 4.73 7.75 3.80
CA VAL A 91 4.19 7.67 5.17
C VAL A 91 5.29 7.26 6.15
N GLU A 92 6.04 6.21 5.83
CA GLU A 92 7.06 5.66 6.73
C GLU A 92 8.45 6.29 6.53
N GLY A 93 8.67 7.06 5.45
CA GLY A 93 9.88 7.83 5.22
C GLY A 93 11.08 7.04 4.66
N TYR A 94 10.88 5.79 4.20
CA TYR A 94 11.95 5.01 3.60
C TYR A 94 12.47 5.63 2.30
N LYS A 95 13.77 5.52 2.07
CA LYS A 95 14.40 5.86 0.78
C LYS A 95 14.12 4.75 -0.23
N HIS A 96 14.11 5.11 -1.52
CA HIS A 96 13.90 4.13 -2.60
C HIS A 96 14.94 3.00 -2.59
N ALA A 97 16.19 3.28 -2.22
CA ALA A 97 17.23 2.27 -2.09
C ALA A 97 16.91 1.24 -0.98
N GLU A 98 16.40 1.70 0.16
CA GLU A 98 16.02 0.83 1.29
C GLU A 98 14.82 -0.04 0.93
N ILE A 99 13.82 0.54 0.25
CA ILE A 99 12.65 -0.19 -0.27
C ILE A 99 13.07 -1.26 -1.28
N ALA A 100 14.01 -0.92 -2.18
CA ALA A 100 14.53 -1.82 -3.19
C ALA A 100 15.19 -3.05 -2.56
N GLU A 101 15.98 -2.84 -1.51
CA GLU A 101 16.62 -3.91 -0.74
C GLU A 101 15.60 -4.76 0.03
N LEU A 102 14.63 -4.13 0.70
CA LEU A 102 13.57 -4.81 1.46
C LEU A 102 12.73 -5.72 0.56
N LEU A 103 12.31 -5.22 -0.61
CA LEU A 103 11.45 -5.96 -1.52
C LEU A 103 12.20 -6.81 -2.56
N SER A 104 13.53 -6.76 -2.61
CA SER A 104 14.35 -7.36 -3.69
C SER A 104 13.87 -6.95 -5.08
N ILE A 105 13.70 -5.65 -5.30
CA ILE A 105 13.38 -5.05 -6.59
C ILE A 105 14.47 -4.05 -6.97
N ALA A 106 14.50 -3.60 -8.23
CA ALA A 106 15.42 -2.53 -8.62
C ALA A 106 14.98 -1.18 -8.01
N GLU A 107 15.94 -0.31 -7.65
CA GLU A 107 15.63 1.04 -7.16
C GLU A 107 14.80 1.85 -8.18
N GLY A 108 15.09 1.69 -9.47
CA GLY A 108 14.28 2.28 -10.55
C GLY A 108 12.83 1.76 -10.57
N THR A 109 12.60 0.52 -10.17
CA THR A 109 11.26 -0.05 -9.98
C THR A 109 10.55 0.65 -8.81
N SER A 110 11.24 0.88 -7.69
CA SER A 110 10.69 1.63 -6.55
C SER A 110 10.27 3.05 -6.96
N LYS A 111 11.17 3.80 -7.62
CA LYS A 111 10.89 5.16 -8.12
C LYS A 111 9.72 5.21 -9.10
N SER A 112 9.70 4.30 -10.07
CA SER A 112 8.64 4.28 -11.10
C SER A 112 7.27 3.88 -10.55
N GLN A 113 7.20 2.91 -9.63
CA GLN A 113 5.95 2.55 -8.97
C GLN A 113 5.45 3.68 -8.05
N PHE A 114 6.34 4.36 -7.32
CA PHE A 114 5.98 5.53 -6.53
C PHE A 114 5.40 6.66 -7.39
N PHE A 115 6.06 6.96 -8.51
CA PHE A 115 5.57 7.97 -9.45
C PHE A 115 4.18 7.63 -9.99
N LYS A 116 3.95 6.38 -10.38
CA LYS A 116 2.63 5.90 -10.83
C LYS A 116 1.58 5.97 -9.74
N ALA A 117 1.92 5.59 -8.51
CA ALA A 117 1.04 5.70 -7.35
C ALA A 117 0.59 7.16 -7.14
N ARG A 118 1.54 8.10 -7.13
CA ARG A 118 1.27 9.52 -6.96
C ARG A 118 0.38 10.07 -8.07
N LYS A 119 0.63 9.68 -9.33
CA LYS A 119 -0.19 10.12 -10.47
C LYS A 119 -1.65 9.63 -10.35
N LEU A 120 -1.86 8.37 -10.01
CA LEU A 120 -3.20 7.81 -9.82
C LEU A 120 -3.97 8.48 -8.68
N LEU A 121 -3.29 8.79 -7.58
CA LEU A 121 -3.91 9.53 -6.46
C LEU A 121 -4.28 10.95 -6.88
N GLN A 122 -3.39 11.66 -7.58
CA GLN A 122 -3.65 13.00 -8.09
C GLN A 122 -4.85 13.03 -9.04
N GLU A 123 -4.93 12.09 -9.99
CA GLU A 123 -6.05 11.99 -10.93
C GLU A 123 -7.39 11.80 -10.22
N LYS A 124 -7.44 10.95 -9.18
CA LYS A 124 -8.66 10.73 -8.39
C LYS A 124 -9.05 11.95 -7.56
N LEU A 125 -8.09 12.65 -6.97
CA LEU A 125 -8.34 13.88 -6.22
C LEU A 125 -8.86 15.01 -7.12
N GLU A 126 -8.31 15.15 -8.33
CA GLU A 126 -8.75 16.15 -9.31
C GLU A 126 -10.14 15.82 -9.90
N PHE A 127 -10.46 14.54 -10.09
CA PHE A 127 -11.80 14.10 -10.49
C PHE A 127 -12.85 14.49 -9.42
N ASN A 128 -12.55 14.24 -8.14
CA ASN A 128 -13.46 14.56 -7.04
C ASN A 128 -13.66 16.08 -6.85
N LYS A 129 -12.62 16.91 -7.07
CA LYS A 129 -12.78 18.36 -7.11
C LYS A 129 -13.77 18.79 -8.19
N LYS A 130 -13.66 18.25 -9.41
CA LYS A 130 -14.59 18.59 -10.51
C LYS A 130 -16.03 18.17 -10.22
N ALA A 131 -16.24 17.04 -9.54
CA ALA A 131 -17.57 16.59 -9.12
C ALA A 131 -18.20 17.50 -8.06
N HIS A 132 -17.41 18.08 -7.15
CA HIS A 132 -17.88 18.99 -6.11
C HIS A 132 -18.18 20.43 -6.60
N TYR A 133 -17.51 20.90 -7.66
CA TYR A 133 -17.73 22.25 -8.23
C TYR A 133 -18.69 22.28 -9.44
N GLY A 134 -19.30 21.13 -9.79
CA GLY A 134 -20.24 21.00 -10.89
C GLY A 134 -21.70 21.24 -10.50
N THR A 135 -22.05 22.37 -9.86
CA THR A 135 -23.46 22.80 -9.83
C THR A 135 -23.89 23.22 -11.25
N PRO A 136 -25.01 22.71 -11.79
CA PRO A 136 -25.53 23.19 -13.06
C PRO A 136 -25.89 24.66 -12.90
N LYS A 137 -25.36 25.50 -13.78
CA LYS A 137 -25.90 26.86 -13.98
C LYS A 137 -27.35 26.69 -14.41
N ILE A 138 -28.27 27.17 -13.56
CA ILE A 138 -29.66 27.47 -13.91
C ILE A 138 -29.64 28.62 -14.93
#